data_AF-A0A1G0WKA5-F1
#
_entry.id   AF-A0A1G0WKA5-F1
#
_cell.length_a   1.000
_cell.length_b   1.000
_cell.length_c   1.000
_cell.angle_alpha   90.00
_cell.angle_beta   90.00
_cell.angle_gamma   90.00
#
_symmetry.space_group_name_H-M   'P 1'
#
loop_
_entity.id
_entity.type
_entity.pdbx_description
1 polymer ?
#
loop_
_entity_poly.entity_id
_entity_poly.type
_entity_poly.pdbx_seq_one_letter_code
_entity_poly.pdbx_strand_id
1 'polypeptide(L)'
;MKTIFKILLVIVFLSFIAQNAKAADTLNPCWTMYYPHEPENGYFNPDSVLYDSCFCKDRLHEGCDSIYAKQWYEIIFNNKDPYGFTQFPEDTIIETTWQNLDSNYVDLRNMFQIAENMFGTFILRKRYPEITDSTSLGSRGYLIKFQNYRNIFSVVYYFYYTNLLFDFYYKEELTYIPDLIIDDNELDNIFIKIYPIPCYNSITISFSSDKVFSYDIKIIDNLGYELLLENQSIQQGEQSIKINTDKLSEGIYFLLIDFGKNKIVKKIIKIK
;
A
#
# COMPACT_ATOMS: atom_id res chain seq x y z
N MET A 1 -9.73 22.05 -58.06
CA MET A 1 -9.41 20.69 -57.54
C MET A 1 -8.22 20.62 -56.57
N LYS A 2 -7.22 21.52 -56.62
CA LYS A 2 -6.02 21.45 -55.75
C LYS A 2 -6.20 21.96 -54.30
N THR A 3 -7.23 22.74 -54.02
CA THR A 3 -7.46 23.37 -52.70
C THR A 3 -8.25 22.48 -51.73
N ILE A 4 -9.19 21.68 -52.24
CA ILE A 4 -10.01 20.76 -51.43
C ILE A 4 -9.16 19.58 -50.89
N PHE A 5 -8.16 19.14 -51.66
CA PHE A 5 -7.25 18.06 -51.24
C PHE A 5 -6.31 18.46 -50.08
N LYS A 6 -5.97 19.76 -49.96
CA LYS A 6 -5.15 20.26 -48.84
C LYS A 6 -5.94 20.36 -47.53
N ILE A 7 -7.24 20.64 -47.59
CA ILE A 7 -8.11 20.76 -46.40
C ILE A 7 -8.41 19.37 -45.81
N LEU A 8 -8.65 18.37 -46.67
CA LEU A 8 -8.84 16.98 -46.23
C LEU A 8 -7.60 16.38 -45.56
N LEU A 9 -6.39 16.74 -46.03
CA LEU A 9 -5.13 16.23 -45.48
C LEU A 9 -4.82 16.80 -44.08
N VAL A 10 -5.27 18.03 -43.77
CA VAL A 10 -5.11 18.65 -42.44
C VAL A 10 -6.11 18.08 -41.42
N ILE A 11 -7.33 17.73 -41.85
CA ILE A 11 -8.33 17.12 -40.97
C ILE A 11 -7.92 15.68 -40.58
N VAL A 12 -7.35 14.91 -41.51
CA VAL A 12 -6.82 13.56 -41.19
C VAL A 12 -5.63 13.65 -40.24
N PHE A 13 -4.73 14.63 -40.41
CA PHE A 13 -3.58 14.81 -39.50
C PHE A 13 -3.99 15.23 -38.09
N LEU A 14 -5.03 16.08 -37.93
CA LEU A 14 -5.56 16.44 -36.62
C LEU A 14 -6.33 15.30 -35.94
N SER A 15 -7.00 14.44 -36.70
CA SER A 15 -7.66 13.25 -36.14
C SER A 15 -6.68 12.18 -35.65
N PHE A 16 -5.47 12.09 -36.22
CA PHE A 16 -4.41 11.20 -35.74
C PHE A 16 -3.68 11.71 -34.49
N ILE A 17 -3.65 13.02 -34.26
CA ILE A 17 -3.09 13.60 -33.03
C ILE A 17 -4.08 13.45 -31.87
N ALA A 18 -5.40 13.55 -32.13
CA ALA A 18 -6.42 13.40 -31.09
C ALA A 18 -6.61 11.96 -30.59
N GLN A 19 -6.31 10.94 -31.40
CA GLN A 19 -6.44 9.53 -30.99
C GLN A 19 -5.27 9.02 -30.14
N ASN A 20 -4.18 9.78 -30.03
CA ASN A 20 -3.02 9.44 -29.19
C ASN A 20 -2.85 10.36 -27.97
N ALA A 21 -3.80 11.26 -27.72
CA ALA A 21 -4.04 11.70 -26.36
C ALA A 21 -4.64 10.50 -25.61
N LYS A 22 -3.77 9.55 -25.19
CA LYS A 22 -4.06 8.71 -24.03
C LYS A 22 -4.69 9.67 -23.02
N ALA A 23 -5.94 9.41 -22.63
CA ALA A 23 -6.57 10.16 -21.56
C ALA A 23 -5.49 10.36 -20.50
N ALA A 24 -5.06 11.62 -20.30
CA ALA A 24 -4.18 11.92 -19.20
C ALA A 24 -4.90 11.31 -18.01
N ASP A 25 -4.32 10.29 -17.37
CA ASP A 25 -4.92 9.61 -16.23
C ASP A 25 -5.49 10.71 -15.35
N THR A 26 -6.81 10.89 -15.37
CA THR A 26 -7.41 11.99 -14.63
C THR A 26 -7.26 11.54 -13.20
N LEU A 27 -6.21 12.03 -12.55
CA LEU A 27 -6.00 11.81 -11.14
C LEU A 27 -7.30 12.15 -10.42
N ASN A 28 -7.60 11.38 -9.37
CA ASN A 28 -8.76 11.62 -8.55
C ASN A 28 -8.81 13.12 -8.18
N PRO A 29 -9.91 13.83 -8.42
CA PRO A 29 -10.00 15.28 -8.16
C PRO A 29 -9.79 15.63 -6.69
N CYS A 30 -9.93 14.66 -5.78
CA CYS A 30 -9.63 14.81 -4.37
C CYS A 30 -8.13 14.64 -4.04
N TRP A 31 -7.31 14.14 -4.96
CA TRP A 31 -5.89 13.94 -4.69
C TRP A 31 -5.13 15.25 -4.81
N THR A 32 -4.59 15.66 -3.67
CA THR A 32 -3.80 16.87 -3.52
C THR A 32 -2.37 16.49 -3.13
N MET A 33 -1.40 17.29 -3.56
CA MET A 33 0.00 17.05 -3.20
C MET A 33 0.20 17.23 -1.70
N TYR A 34 0.86 16.26 -1.04
CA TYR A 34 1.07 16.28 0.41
C TYR A 34 2.01 17.43 0.82
N TYR A 35 3.14 17.55 0.14
CA TYR A 35 4.03 18.71 0.18
C TYR A 35 4.61 19.00 -1.20
N PRO A 36 4.86 20.26 -1.57
CA PRO A 36 5.63 20.56 -2.77
C PRO A 36 7.07 20.04 -2.64
N HIS A 37 7.73 19.71 -3.74
CA HIS A 37 9.16 19.44 -3.73
C HIS A 37 9.92 20.77 -3.80
N GLU A 38 10.20 21.35 -2.62
CA GLU A 38 10.96 22.59 -2.45
C GLU A 38 12.07 22.40 -1.41
N PRO A 39 13.19 21.73 -1.77
CA PRO A 39 14.26 21.42 -0.83
C PRO A 39 14.86 22.66 -0.16
N GLU A 40 14.89 23.79 -0.87
CA GLU A 40 15.37 25.09 -0.34
C GLU A 40 14.53 25.58 0.85
N ASN A 41 13.25 25.17 0.92
CA ASN A 41 12.31 25.50 1.98
C ASN A 41 12.09 24.32 2.95
N GLY A 42 12.90 23.26 2.84
CA GLY A 42 12.80 22.07 3.69
C GLY A 42 11.65 21.11 3.33
N TYR A 43 10.95 21.33 2.21
CA TYR A 43 9.93 20.40 1.73
C TYR A 43 10.53 19.43 0.72
N PHE A 44 10.49 18.13 1.04
CA PHE A 44 11.04 17.09 0.18
C PHE A 44 9.95 16.11 -0.21
N ASN A 45 9.49 16.21 -1.47
CA ASN A 45 8.54 15.27 -2.06
C ASN A 45 8.88 14.95 -3.54
N PRO A 46 10.08 14.45 -3.84
CA PRO A 46 10.50 14.12 -5.20
C PRO A 46 9.58 13.12 -5.90
N ASP A 47 8.87 12.29 -5.12
CA ASP A 47 8.01 11.24 -5.63
C ASP A 47 6.55 11.65 -5.85
N SER A 48 6.24 12.94 -5.62
CA SER A 48 4.91 13.51 -5.80
C SER A 48 3.85 12.74 -5.00
N VAL A 49 4.14 12.45 -3.74
CA VAL A 49 3.21 11.90 -2.74
C VAL A 49 1.96 12.76 -2.68
N LEU A 50 0.81 12.11 -2.79
CA LEU A 50 -0.51 12.72 -2.77
C LEU A 50 -1.28 12.23 -1.56
N TYR A 51 -2.22 13.03 -1.08
CA TYR A 51 -3.21 12.60 -0.11
C TYR A 51 -4.61 12.90 -0.65
N ASP A 52 -5.59 12.12 -0.20
CA ASP A 52 -6.99 12.36 -0.53
C ASP A 52 -7.56 13.46 0.37
N SER A 53 -7.71 14.67 -0.15
CA SER A 53 -8.21 15.83 0.58
C SER A 53 -9.70 15.73 0.91
N CYS A 54 -10.48 14.99 0.12
CA CYS A 54 -11.89 14.74 0.41
C CYS A 54 -12.06 13.82 1.62
N PHE A 55 -11.17 12.84 1.77
CA PHE A 55 -11.18 11.91 2.90
C PHE A 55 -10.49 12.49 4.15
N CYS A 56 -9.30 13.07 3.97
CA CYS A 56 -8.46 13.50 5.08
C CYS A 56 -8.89 14.85 5.65
N LYS A 57 -9.56 15.72 4.89
CA LYS A 57 -9.97 17.06 5.36
C LYS A 57 -8.82 17.75 6.12
N ASP A 58 -9.10 18.56 7.13
CA ASP A 58 -8.10 19.30 7.94
C ASP A 58 -7.18 18.40 8.80
N ARG A 59 -7.21 17.05 8.64
CA ARG A 59 -6.46 16.08 9.46
C ARG A 59 -5.06 15.77 8.93
N LEU A 60 -4.46 16.67 8.15
CA LEU A 60 -3.07 16.50 7.68
C LEU A 60 -2.07 16.30 8.83
N HIS A 61 -2.36 16.85 10.00
CA HIS A 61 -1.52 16.76 11.20
C HIS A 61 -1.97 15.69 12.21
N GLU A 62 -3.12 15.04 12.00
CA GLU A 62 -3.69 14.02 12.90
C GLU A 62 -3.53 12.59 12.35
N GLY A 63 -2.82 12.42 11.24
CA GLY A 63 -2.67 11.13 10.55
C GLY A 63 -3.72 10.94 9.46
N CYS A 64 -3.27 10.95 8.21
CA CYS A 64 -4.08 10.66 7.04
C CYS A 64 -3.63 9.32 6.47
N ASP A 65 -4.47 8.30 6.53
CA ASP A 65 -4.14 6.97 5.97
C ASP A 65 -4.43 6.88 4.47
N SER A 66 -4.98 7.95 3.88
CA SER A 66 -5.29 8.03 2.45
C SER A 66 -4.20 8.77 1.69
N ILE A 67 -2.95 8.27 1.81
CA ILE A 67 -1.76 8.80 1.15
C ILE A 67 -1.32 7.84 0.04
N TYR A 68 -0.91 8.40 -1.10
CA TYR A 68 -0.64 7.68 -2.33
C TYR A 68 0.71 8.07 -2.93
N ALA A 69 1.47 7.06 -3.37
CA ALA A 69 2.70 7.26 -4.12
C ALA A 69 2.84 6.23 -5.25
N LYS A 70 3.61 6.57 -6.27
CA LYS A 70 4.04 5.62 -7.32
C LYS A 70 5.38 4.96 -7.02
N GLN A 71 6.23 5.64 -6.27
CA GLN A 71 7.62 5.30 -6.00
C GLN A 71 8.10 6.13 -4.79
N TRP A 72 9.25 5.84 -4.19
CA TRP A 72 9.96 4.55 -4.21
C TRP A 72 9.65 3.77 -2.93
N TYR A 73 9.20 2.53 -3.08
CA TYR A 73 9.14 1.58 -1.96
C TYR A 73 10.43 0.78 -1.95
N GLU A 74 10.97 0.51 -0.77
CA GLU A 74 12.15 -0.33 -0.63
C GLU A 74 11.78 -1.72 -0.14
N ILE A 75 12.38 -2.72 -0.76
CA ILE A 75 12.27 -4.13 -0.41
C ILE A 75 13.65 -4.70 -0.15
N ILE A 76 13.80 -5.44 0.95
CA ILE A 76 15.03 -6.14 1.30
C ILE A 76 14.73 -7.63 1.40
N PHE A 77 15.39 -8.44 0.57
CA PHE A 77 15.19 -9.89 0.59
C PHE A 77 15.93 -10.57 1.75
N ASN A 78 15.33 -11.62 2.32
CA ASN A 78 15.88 -12.39 3.44
C ASN A 78 17.21 -13.11 3.14
N ASN A 79 17.42 -13.52 1.90
CA ASN A 79 18.56 -14.34 1.46
C ASN A 79 19.30 -13.64 0.30
N LYS A 80 20.28 -14.31 -0.32
CA LYS A 80 20.98 -13.84 -1.53
C LYS A 80 20.03 -13.22 -2.58
N ASP A 81 20.58 -12.34 -3.41
CA ASP A 81 19.87 -11.72 -4.53
C ASP A 81 19.07 -12.77 -5.35
N PRO A 82 17.72 -12.71 -5.34
CA PRO A 82 16.90 -13.74 -5.96
C PRO A 82 16.85 -13.62 -7.50
N TYR A 83 17.45 -12.57 -8.07
CA TYR A 83 17.59 -12.41 -9.52
C TYR A 83 18.92 -12.96 -10.06
N GLY A 84 19.86 -13.33 -9.17
CA GLY A 84 21.12 -13.93 -9.59
C GLY A 84 22.02 -12.99 -10.40
N PHE A 85 21.87 -11.67 -10.24
CA PHE A 85 22.73 -10.70 -10.91
C PHE A 85 24.17 -10.81 -10.40
N THR A 86 25.08 -11.21 -11.27
CA THR A 86 26.52 -11.26 -10.98
C THR A 86 27.23 -10.15 -11.74
N GLN A 87 27.78 -9.19 -11.00
CA GLN A 87 28.71 -8.15 -11.46
C GLN A 87 28.13 -7.06 -12.38
N PHE A 88 27.90 -5.89 -11.80
CA PHE A 88 27.63 -4.66 -12.55
C PHE A 88 28.41 -3.49 -11.97
N PRO A 89 28.88 -2.53 -12.79
CA PRO A 89 29.42 -1.27 -12.30
C PRO A 89 28.42 -0.55 -11.38
N GLU A 90 28.90 0.15 -10.37
CA GLU A 90 28.06 0.81 -9.35
C GLU A 90 27.04 1.79 -9.94
N ASP A 91 27.38 2.45 -11.05
CA ASP A 91 26.50 3.44 -11.72
C ASP A 91 25.45 2.80 -12.66
N THR A 92 25.33 1.47 -12.68
CA THR A 92 24.44 0.77 -13.62
C THR A 92 22.98 0.84 -13.18
N ILE A 93 22.08 1.33 -14.02
CA ILE A 93 20.65 1.18 -13.72
C ILE A 93 20.18 -0.21 -14.14
N ILE A 94 19.82 -1.04 -13.15
CA ILE A 94 19.27 -2.38 -13.38
C ILE A 94 17.80 -2.37 -13.00
N GLU A 95 16.93 -2.48 -14.00
CA GLU A 95 15.49 -2.62 -13.83
C GLU A 95 15.03 -3.99 -14.32
N THR A 96 14.07 -4.57 -13.61
CA THR A 96 13.53 -5.90 -13.89
C THR A 96 12.08 -5.97 -13.45
N THR A 97 11.45 -7.11 -13.72
CA THR A 97 10.12 -7.43 -13.24
C THR A 97 10.19 -8.69 -12.38
N TRP A 98 9.22 -8.89 -11.50
CA TRP A 98 9.21 -10.06 -10.62
C TRP A 98 9.14 -11.39 -11.39
N GLN A 99 8.61 -11.36 -12.62
CA GLN A 99 8.57 -12.52 -13.51
C GLN A 99 9.96 -13.06 -13.86
N ASN A 100 11.02 -12.27 -13.70
CA ASN A 100 12.41 -12.66 -13.94
C ASN A 100 13.11 -13.27 -12.71
N LEU A 101 12.46 -13.33 -11.54
CA LEU A 101 13.02 -14.01 -10.37
C LEU A 101 13.41 -15.45 -10.69
N ASP A 102 14.42 -16.03 -10.05
CA ASP A 102 14.68 -17.46 -10.24
C ASP A 102 13.42 -18.29 -9.89
N SER A 103 13.05 -19.26 -10.74
CA SER A 103 11.87 -20.10 -10.57
C SER A 103 11.86 -20.91 -9.28
N ASN A 104 13.02 -21.10 -8.65
CA ASN A 104 13.15 -21.75 -7.34
C ASN A 104 12.54 -20.92 -6.20
N TYR A 105 12.32 -19.61 -6.38
CA TYR A 105 11.67 -18.74 -5.39
C TYR A 105 10.15 -18.70 -5.57
N VAL A 106 9.50 -19.86 -5.46
CA VAL A 106 8.06 -20.04 -5.70
C VAL A 106 7.22 -19.10 -4.83
N ASP A 107 7.51 -19.01 -3.53
CA ASP A 107 6.74 -18.17 -2.60
C ASP A 107 6.88 -16.68 -2.89
N LEU A 108 8.09 -16.20 -3.23
CA LEU A 108 8.30 -14.81 -3.62
C LEU A 108 7.56 -14.48 -4.92
N ARG A 109 7.59 -15.38 -5.90
CA ARG A 109 6.85 -15.21 -7.16
C ARG A 109 5.34 -15.15 -6.90
N ASN A 110 4.81 -16.02 -6.06
CA ASN A 110 3.40 -15.99 -5.67
C ASN A 110 3.02 -14.69 -4.96
N MET A 111 3.84 -14.24 -4.01
CA MET A 111 3.67 -12.96 -3.31
C MET A 111 3.63 -11.80 -4.32
N PHE A 112 4.60 -11.70 -5.23
CA PHE A 112 4.61 -10.61 -6.21
C PHE A 112 3.45 -10.68 -7.21
N GLN A 113 3.04 -11.89 -7.62
CA GLN A 113 1.87 -12.05 -8.47
C GLN A 113 0.59 -11.55 -7.78
N ILE A 114 0.42 -11.86 -6.48
CA ILE A 114 -0.70 -11.34 -5.67
C ILE A 114 -0.60 -9.82 -5.55
N ALA A 115 0.59 -9.28 -5.28
CA ALA A 115 0.82 -7.84 -5.22
C ALA A 115 0.46 -7.14 -6.54
N GLU A 116 0.84 -7.72 -7.69
CA GLU A 116 0.50 -7.17 -9.01
C GLU A 116 -1.00 -7.25 -9.28
N ASN A 117 -1.69 -8.28 -8.82
CA ASN A 117 -3.15 -8.36 -8.94
C ASN A 117 -3.86 -7.31 -8.06
N MET A 118 -3.34 -7.04 -6.86
CA MET A 118 -3.93 -6.07 -5.93
C MET A 118 -3.59 -4.61 -6.29
N PHE A 119 -2.36 -4.37 -6.72
CA PHE A 119 -1.79 -3.03 -6.87
C PHE A 119 -1.37 -2.77 -8.32
N GLY A 120 -1.75 -3.61 -9.28
CA GLY A 120 -1.33 -3.45 -10.67
C GLY A 120 0.18 -3.59 -10.88
N THR A 121 0.59 -3.34 -12.13
CA THR A 121 1.96 -3.52 -12.61
C THR A 121 2.98 -2.63 -11.88
N PHE A 122 4.15 -3.19 -11.63
CA PHE A 122 5.31 -2.49 -11.08
C PHE A 122 6.62 -3.06 -11.63
N ILE A 123 7.66 -2.26 -11.54
CA ILE A 123 9.03 -2.66 -11.83
C ILE A 123 9.86 -2.65 -10.55
N LEU A 124 10.93 -3.45 -10.55
CA LEU A 124 11.93 -3.44 -9.50
C LEU A 124 13.23 -2.87 -10.06
N ARG A 125 13.88 -1.99 -9.31
CA ARG A 125 15.20 -1.44 -9.60
C ARG A 125 16.18 -1.90 -8.54
N LYS A 126 17.33 -2.46 -8.93
CA LYS A 126 18.37 -2.82 -7.95
C LYS A 126 18.89 -1.54 -7.26
N ARG A 127 18.89 -1.50 -5.93
CA ARG A 127 19.26 -0.29 -5.17
C ARG A 127 20.73 0.05 -5.32
N TYR A 128 21.57 -0.98 -5.24
CA TYR A 128 23.02 -0.89 -5.39
C TYR A 128 23.46 -1.99 -6.35
N PRO A 129 23.75 -1.65 -7.61
CA PRO A 129 24.51 -2.52 -8.49
C PRO A 129 25.92 -2.63 -7.90
N GLU A 130 26.42 -3.84 -7.69
CA GLU A 130 27.80 -4.00 -7.28
C GLU A 130 28.46 -5.22 -7.92
N ILE A 131 29.78 -5.26 -7.79
CA ILE A 131 30.57 -6.43 -8.11
C ILE A 131 30.47 -7.37 -6.91
N THR A 132 29.81 -8.50 -7.11
CA THR A 132 29.71 -9.58 -6.13
C THR A 132 30.83 -10.60 -6.34
N ASP A 133 31.33 -11.16 -5.25
CA ASP A 133 32.35 -12.21 -5.23
C ASP A 133 32.10 -13.20 -4.09
N SER A 134 33.03 -14.14 -3.83
CA SER A 134 32.88 -15.12 -2.74
C SER A 134 32.88 -14.52 -1.33
N THR A 135 33.17 -13.23 -1.19
CA THR A 135 33.27 -12.50 0.08
C THR A 135 32.18 -11.44 0.26
N SER A 136 31.51 -11.03 -0.83
CA SER A 136 30.38 -10.09 -0.83
C SER A 136 29.15 -10.70 -1.52
N LEU A 137 28.09 -10.94 -0.73
CA LEU A 137 26.80 -11.44 -1.22
C LEU A 137 26.03 -10.42 -2.07
N GLY A 138 26.51 -9.17 -2.14
CA GLY A 138 25.83 -8.05 -2.77
C GLY A 138 24.57 -7.58 -2.02
N SER A 139 24.11 -6.42 -2.42
CA SER A 139 22.85 -5.82 -2.05
C SER A 139 21.68 -6.71 -2.44
N ARG A 140 20.83 -6.89 -1.44
CA ARG A 140 19.54 -7.56 -1.53
C ARG A 140 18.38 -6.56 -1.57
N GLY A 141 18.72 -5.28 -1.68
CA GLY A 141 17.81 -4.15 -1.69
C GLY A 141 17.36 -3.82 -3.10
N TYR A 142 16.06 -3.70 -3.29
CA TYR A 142 15.45 -3.22 -4.51
C TYR A 142 14.47 -2.09 -4.20
N LEU A 143 14.25 -1.25 -5.20
CA LEU A 143 13.22 -0.22 -5.18
C LEU A 143 12.06 -0.66 -6.07
N ILE A 144 10.84 -0.55 -5.58
CA ILE A 144 9.62 -0.80 -6.35
C ILE A 144 9.03 0.52 -6.84
N LYS A 145 8.66 0.53 -8.12
CA LYS A 145 7.90 1.60 -8.76
C LYS A 145 6.66 1.03 -9.44
N PHE A 146 5.49 1.48 -9.00
CA PHE A 146 4.21 1.17 -9.62
C PHE A 146 3.95 2.05 -10.85
N GLN A 147 3.21 1.51 -11.82
CA GLN A 147 2.78 2.28 -12.98
C GLN A 147 1.83 3.44 -12.58
N ASN A 148 0.98 3.18 -11.58
CA ASN A 148 -0.05 4.09 -11.10
C ASN A 148 0.05 4.33 -9.59
N TYR A 149 -0.56 5.41 -9.11
CA TYR A 149 -0.54 5.77 -7.69
C TYR A 149 -1.19 4.68 -6.86
N ARG A 150 -0.55 4.31 -5.75
CA ARG A 150 -1.05 3.33 -4.80
C ARG A 150 -1.03 3.89 -3.41
N ASN A 151 -2.03 3.50 -2.64
CA ASN A 151 -2.09 3.84 -1.24
C ASN A 151 -0.87 3.22 -0.53
N ILE A 152 -0.06 4.07 0.10
CA ILE A 152 1.26 3.71 0.62
C ILE A 152 1.12 2.66 1.71
N PHE A 153 0.24 2.88 2.69
CA PHE A 153 0.02 1.94 3.78
C PHE A 153 -0.53 0.61 3.27
N SER A 154 -1.36 0.64 2.24
CA SER A 154 -1.89 -0.60 1.67
C SER A 154 -0.79 -1.50 1.11
N VAL A 155 0.18 -0.91 0.41
CA VAL A 155 1.33 -1.62 -0.16
C VAL A 155 2.28 -2.06 0.95
N VAL A 156 2.69 -1.15 1.84
CA VAL A 156 3.62 -1.45 2.94
C VAL A 156 3.09 -2.57 3.82
N TYR A 157 1.83 -2.46 4.24
CA TYR A 157 1.17 -3.48 5.06
C TYR A 157 1.17 -4.83 4.36
N TYR A 158 0.81 -4.90 3.06
CA TYR A 158 0.80 -6.18 2.36
C TYR A 158 2.16 -6.87 2.42
N PHE A 159 3.23 -6.17 2.04
CA PHE A 159 4.56 -6.77 2.00
C PHE A 159 5.13 -7.07 3.38
N TYR A 160 4.94 -6.17 4.35
CA TYR A 160 5.40 -6.34 5.73
C TYR A 160 4.86 -7.64 6.36
N TYR A 161 3.56 -7.94 6.16
CA TYR A 161 2.92 -9.11 6.76
C TYR A 161 3.13 -10.43 5.98
N THR A 162 3.86 -10.43 4.86
CA THR A 162 4.17 -11.68 4.14
C THR A 162 5.16 -12.58 4.91
N ASN A 163 5.97 -12.00 5.79
CA ASN A 163 7.12 -12.65 6.45
C ASN A 163 8.15 -13.27 5.47
N LEU A 164 8.06 -13.02 4.16
CA LEU A 164 8.99 -13.53 3.15
C LEU A 164 10.20 -12.61 2.93
N LEU A 165 10.11 -11.38 3.42
CA LEU A 165 11.09 -10.33 3.26
C LEU A 165 11.81 -10.06 4.58
N PHE A 166 13.04 -9.55 4.48
CA PHE A 166 13.75 -9.05 5.64
C PHE A 166 13.13 -7.74 6.10
N ASP A 167 12.82 -6.87 5.14
CA ASP A 167 12.18 -5.59 5.40
C ASP A 167 11.44 -5.08 4.16
N PHE A 168 10.44 -4.24 4.39
CA PHE A 168 9.73 -3.50 3.37
C PHE A 168 9.17 -2.20 3.93
N TYR A 169 9.51 -1.07 3.31
CA TYR A 169 9.03 0.25 3.74
C TYR A 169 8.91 1.21 2.55
N TYR A 170 8.18 2.30 2.76
CA TYR A 170 8.21 3.42 1.83
C TYR A 170 9.45 4.26 2.10
N LYS A 171 10.24 4.59 1.06
CA LYS A 171 11.59 5.14 1.24
C LYS A 171 11.63 6.57 1.77
N GLU A 172 10.54 7.33 1.65
CA GLU A 172 10.47 8.63 2.31
C GLU A 172 10.07 8.44 3.78
N GLU A 173 10.75 9.16 4.67
CA GLU A 173 10.33 9.32 6.05
C GLU A 173 8.99 10.06 6.08
N LEU A 174 7.89 9.33 5.86
CA LEU A 174 6.60 9.74 6.38
C LEU A 174 6.73 9.57 7.89
N THR A 175 7.09 10.65 8.58
CA THR A 175 7.17 10.71 10.04
C THR A 175 5.97 9.98 10.63
N TYR A 176 6.25 8.80 11.20
CA TYR A 176 5.45 8.06 12.16
C TYR A 176 3.93 8.00 11.87
N ILE A 177 3.44 6.87 11.35
CA ILE A 177 2.04 6.49 11.55
C ILE A 177 2.00 5.63 12.82
N PRO A 178 1.66 6.20 14.00
CA PRO A 178 1.23 5.36 15.10
C PRO A 178 -0.04 4.61 14.66
N ASP A 179 -0.26 3.41 15.21
CA ASP A 179 -1.60 2.85 15.27
C ASP A 179 -2.56 3.99 15.64
N LEU A 180 -3.51 4.32 14.75
CA LEU A 180 -4.39 5.48 14.94
C LEU A 180 -5.33 5.19 16.12
N ILE A 181 -4.88 5.51 17.32
CA ILE A 181 -5.71 5.64 18.51
C ILE A 181 -6.22 7.08 18.48
N ILE A 182 -7.49 7.25 18.13
CA ILE A 182 -8.13 8.56 18.24
C ILE A 182 -8.58 8.72 19.69
N ASP A 183 -7.99 9.74 20.34
CA ASP A 183 -8.21 10.25 21.71
C ASP A 183 -7.58 9.41 22.83
N ASP A 184 -6.55 10.00 23.42
CA ASP A 184 -5.61 9.41 24.39
C ASP A 184 -6.04 9.83 25.80
N ASN A 185 -6.36 8.85 26.66
CA ASN A 185 -6.42 8.91 28.14
C ASN A 185 -7.19 7.71 28.75
N GLU A 186 -8.02 6.96 28.00
CA GLU A 186 -8.79 5.82 28.55
C GLU A 186 -8.48 4.44 27.94
N LEU A 187 -7.76 4.36 26.81
CA LEU A 187 -7.50 3.09 26.09
C LEU A 187 -6.11 2.46 26.35
N ASP A 188 -5.26 3.07 27.16
CA ASP A 188 -3.87 2.60 27.42
C ASP A 188 -3.74 1.14 27.87
N ASN A 189 -4.84 0.50 28.28
CA ASN A 189 -4.86 -0.88 28.77
C ASN A 189 -5.67 -1.85 27.89
N ILE A 190 -5.96 -1.52 26.62
CA ILE A 190 -6.67 -2.43 25.71
C ILE A 190 -5.71 -2.98 24.66
N PHE A 191 -5.40 -4.27 24.78
CA PHE A 191 -4.61 -4.98 23.79
C PHE A 191 -5.54 -5.68 22.80
N ILE A 192 -5.45 -5.34 21.51
CA ILE A 192 -6.24 -5.95 20.44
C ILE A 192 -5.33 -6.70 19.47
N LYS A 193 -5.65 -7.97 19.23
CA LYS A 193 -5.01 -8.81 18.21
C LYS A 193 -6.05 -9.32 17.23
N ILE A 194 -5.74 -9.26 15.94
CA ILE A 194 -6.63 -9.74 14.88
C ILE A 194 -5.90 -10.82 14.09
N TYR A 195 -6.53 -11.99 13.95
CA TYR A 195 -5.94 -13.13 13.25
C TYR A 195 -7.01 -14.11 12.76
N PRO A 196 -6.74 -14.87 11.69
CA PRO A 196 -5.59 -14.74 10.81
C PRO A 196 -5.69 -13.50 9.92
N ILE A 197 -4.56 -12.91 9.57
CA ILE A 197 -4.43 -11.91 8.50
C ILE A 197 -3.29 -12.40 7.59
N PRO A 198 -3.51 -12.69 6.30
CA PRO A 198 -4.80 -12.70 5.60
C PRO A 198 -5.81 -13.70 6.17
N CYS A 199 -7.10 -13.41 5.97
CA CYS A 199 -8.21 -14.24 6.42
C CYS A 199 -8.89 -14.95 5.24
N TYR A 200 -9.41 -16.14 5.53
CA TYR A 200 -10.24 -16.91 4.61
C TYR A 200 -11.71 -16.71 4.98
N ASN A 201 -12.23 -17.47 5.92
CA ASN A 201 -13.67 -17.51 6.18
C ASN A 201 -14.09 -16.69 7.41
N SER A 202 -13.11 -16.31 8.22
CA SER A 202 -13.34 -15.54 9.43
C SER A 202 -12.06 -14.89 9.92
N ILE A 203 -12.22 -13.83 10.71
CA ILE A 203 -11.20 -13.30 11.61
C ILE A 203 -11.62 -13.52 13.06
N THR A 204 -10.63 -13.66 13.93
CA THR A 204 -10.77 -13.60 15.37
C THR A 204 -10.14 -12.31 15.85
N ILE A 205 -10.89 -11.56 16.65
CA ILE A 205 -10.41 -10.38 17.36
C ILE A 205 -10.30 -10.77 18.82
N SER A 206 -9.08 -10.76 19.34
CA SER A 206 -8.80 -11.02 20.75
C SER A 206 -8.51 -9.72 21.46
N PHE A 207 -9.14 -9.55 22.61
CA PHE A 207 -9.09 -8.36 23.44
C PHE A 207 -8.59 -8.75 24.83
N SER A 208 -7.81 -7.88 25.44
CA SER A 208 -7.57 -7.90 26.89
C SER A 208 -7.89 -6.52 27.44
N SER A 209 -8.68 -6.47 28.51
CA SER A 209 -9.08 -5.22 29.14
C SER A 209 -9.29 -5.38 30.64
N ASP A 210 -8.87 -4.36 31.40
CA ASP A 210 -9.12 -4.25 32.84
C ASP A 210 -10.50 -3.64 33.16
N LYS A 211 -11.25 -3.18 32.14
CA LYS A 211 -12.54 -2.50 32.27
C LYS A 211 -13.61 -3.09 31.34
N VAL A 212 -14.88 -2.87 31.68
CA VAL A 212 -16.04 -3.22 30.84
C VAL A 212 -16.35 -2.03 29.94
N PHE A 213 -16.52 -2.27 28.63
CA PHE A 213 -16.94 -1.26 27.66
C PHE A 213 -17.83 -1.83 26.56
N SER A 214 -18.74 -1.01 26.06
CA SER A 214 -19.55 -1.28 24.88
C SER A 214 -18.82 -0.81 23.63
N TYR A 215 -18.97 -1.53 22.52
CA TYR A 215 -18.33 -1.16 21.27
C TYR A 215 -19.07 -1.71 20.05
N ASP A 216 -18.89 -1.01 18.94
CA ASP A 216 -19.41 -1.42 17.65
C ASP A 216 -18.26 -1.89 16.77
N ILE A 217 -18.41 -3.08 16.19
CA ILE A 217 -17.48 -3.58 15.18
C ILE A 217 -18.10 -3.38 13.80
N LYS A 218 -17.33 -2.77 12.91
CA LYS A 218 -17.69 -2.56 11.51
C LYS A 218 -16.61 -3.12 10.60
N ILE A 219 -17.02 -3.72 9.49
CA ILE A 219 -16.12 -3.96 8.35
C ILE A 219 -16.53 -3.01 7.24
N ILE A 220 -15.57 -2.22 6.77
CA ILE A 220 -15.74 -1.31 5.63
C ILE A 220 -14.81 -1.71 4.49
N ASP A 221 -15.23 -1.48 3.25
CA ASP A 221 -14.37 -1.67 2.08
C ASP A 221 -13.41 -0.49 1.85
N ASN A 222 -12.61 -0.57 0.79
CA ASN A 222 -11.67 0.47 0.39
C ASN A 222 -12.32 1.77 -0.10
N LEU A 223 -13.64 1.78 -0.31
CA LEU A 223 -14.43 2.96 -0.65
C LEU A 223 -15.17 3.52 0.58
N GLY A 224 -15.04 2.87 1.74
CA GLY A 224 -15.68 3.26 2.99
C GLY A 224 -17.13 2.77 3.14
N TYR A 225 -17.60 1.87 2.26
CA TYR A 225 -18.93 1.27 2.41
C TYR A 225 -18.95 0.27 3.56
N GLU A 226 -19.92 0.42 4.47
CA GLU A 226 -20.16 -0.52 5.55
C GLU A 226 -20.73 -1.84 5.00
N LEU A 227 -19.99 -2.93 5.20
CA LEU A 227 -20.36 -4.27 4.73
C LEU A 227 -20.86 -5.19 5.85
N LEU A 228 -20.45 -4.91 7.09
CA LEU A 228 -20.84 -5.66 8.28
C LEU A 228 -20.88 -4.72 9.48
N LEU A 229 -21.89 -4.89 10.33
CA LEU A 229 -22.03 -4.22 11.62
C LEU A 229 -22.43 -5.26 12.69
N GLU A 230 -21.65 -5.35 13.75
CA GLU A 230 -21.94 -6.15 14.94
C GLU A 230 -21.77 -5.30 16.20
N ASN A 231 -22.81 -5.23 17.03
CA ASN A 231 -22.77 -4.53 18.31
C ASN A 231 -22.40 -5.53 19.41
N GLN A 232 -21.36 -5.24 20.18
CA GLN A 232 -20.83 -6.16 21.19
C GLN A 232 -20.51 -5.42 22.50
N SER A 233 -20.38 -6.17 23.58
CA SER A 233 -19.94 -5.65 24.89
C SER A 233 -18.77 -6.46 25.40
N ILE A 234 -17.66 -5.79 25.73
CA ILE A 234 -16.49 -6.45 26.31
C ILE A 234 -16.65 -6.50 27.82
N GLN A 235 -16.46 -7.69 28.37
CA GLN A 235 -16.34 -7.90 29.81
C GLN A 235 -14.87 -7.75 30.22
N GLN A 236 -14.62 -7.47 31.49
CA GLN A 236 -13.27 -7.46 32.03
C GLN A 236 -12.58 -8.81 31.80
N GLY A 237 -11.30 -8.77 31.41
CA GLY A 237 -10.45 -9.95 31.16
C GLY A 237 -10.16 -10.21 29.68
N GLU A 238 -9.65 -11.41 29.39
CA GLU A 238 -9.38 -11.84 28.03
C GLU A 238 -10.65 -12.32 27.33
N GLN A 239 -10.87 -11.84 26.11
CA GLN A 239 -12.02 -12.20 25.30
C GLN A 239 -11.62 -12.39 23.85
N SER A 240 -12.42 -13.17 23.12
CA SER A 240 -12.26 -13.30 21.67
C SER A 240 -13.60 -13.31 20.98
N ILE A 241 -13.69 -12.60 19.86
CA ILE A 241 -14.85 -12.56 18.98
C ILE A 241 -14.43 -13.06 17.62
N LYS A 242 -15.24 -13.97 17.06
CA LYS A 242 -15.05 -14.48 15.71
C LYS A 242 -16.05 -13.82 14.77
N ILE A 243 -15.55 -13.15 13.74
CA ILE A 243 -16.37 -12.51 12.70
C ILE A 243 -16.29 -13.35 11.43
N ASN A 244 -17.44 -13.69 10.87
CA ASN A 244 -17.53 -14.38 9.59
C ASN A 244 -17.25 -13.41 8.42
N THR A 245 -16.30 -13.76 7.56
CA THR A 245 -15.88 -13.01 6.38
C THR A 245 -16.19 -13.73 5.06
N ASP A 246 -16.95 -14.82 5.08
CA ASP A 246 -17.30 -15.64 3.90
C ASP A 246 -18.01 -14.86 2.81
N LYS A 247 -18.79 -13.84 3.20
CA LYS A 247 -19.55 -12.99 2.27
C LYS A 247 -18.70 -11.89 1.63
N LEU A 248 -17.49 -11.67 2.13
CA LEU A 248 -16.57 -10.68 1.58
C LEU A 248 -15.87 -11.26 0.35
N SER A 249 -15.75 -10.44 -0.69
CA SER A 249 -14.92 -10.77 -1.85
C SER A 249 -13.43 -10.73 -1.46
N GLU A 250 -12.57 -11.30 -2.29
CA GLU A 250 -11.12 -11.14 -2.10
C GLU A 250 -10.76 -9.65 -2.21
N GLY A 251 -9.96 -9.14 -1.27
CA GLY A 251 -9.65 -7.72 -1.24
C GLY A 251 -9.18 -7.20 0.12
N ILE A 252 -9.00 -5.88 0.16
CA ILE A 252 -8.63 -5.14 1.37
C ILE A 252 -9.89 -4.56 1.99
N TYR A 253 -10.02 -4.75 3.30
CA TYR A 253 -11.08 -4.14 4.10
C TYR A 253 -10.47 -3.52 5.36
N PHE A 254 -11.27 -2.73 6.06
CA PHE A 254 -10.89 -2.15 7.34
C PHE A 254 -11.90 -2.57 8.40
N LEU A 255 -11.38 -3.16 9.46
CA LEU A 255 -12.09 -3.41 10.69
C LEU A 255 -12.05 -2.13 11.53
N LEU A 256 -13.20 -1.54 11.77
CA LEU A 256 -13.38 -0.41 12.67
C LEU A 256 -14.01 -0.92 13.97
N ILE A 257 -13.38 -0.60 15.10
CA ILE A 257 -13.86 -0.91 16.45
C ILE A 257 -14.11 0.43 17.13
N ASP A 258 -15.38 0.74 17.38
CA ASP A 258 -15.84 2.04 17.87
C ASP A 258 -16.26 1.92 19.34
N PHE A 259 -15.53 2.57 20.24
CA PHE A 259 -15.81 2.67 21.67
C PHE A 259 -16.58 3.97 22.00
N GLY A 260 -17.26 4.56 21.02
CA GLY A 260 -17.97 5.82 21.14
C GLY A 260 -17.05 7.02 20.93
N LYS A 261 -16.25 7.37 21.95
CA LYS A 261 -15.29 8.49 21.85
C LYS A 261 -14.03 8.10 21.08
N ASN A 262 -13.64 6.83 21.22
CA ASN A 262 -12.39 6.33 20.67
C ASN A 262 -12.67 5.31 19.57
N LYS A 263 -11.82 5.28 18.56
CA LYS A 263 -11.97 4.36 17.43
C LYS A 263 -10.62 3.71 17.13
N ILE A 264 -10.66 2.41 16.87
CA ILE A 264 -9.51 1.63 16.43
C ILE A 264 -9.81 1.12 15.02
N VAL A 265 -8.93 1.43 14.08
CA VAL A 265 -9.03 0.94 12.71
C VAL A 265 -7.89 -0.05 12.46
N LYS A 266 -8.22 -1.24 11.97
CA LYS A 266 -7.25 -2.27 11.61
C LYS A 266 -7.56 -2.80 10.22
N LYS A 267 -6.56 -2.79 9.34
CA LYS A 267 -6.68 -3.36 8.01
C LYS A 267 -6.81 -4.89 8.10
N ILE A 268 -7.70 -5.46 7.28
CA ILE A 268 -7.82 -6.91 7.08
C ILE A 268 -7.67 -7.23 5.59
N ILE A 269 -7.15 -8.41 5.27
CA ILE A 269 -6.95 -8.87 3.89
C ILE A 269 -7.72 -10.18 3.74
N LYS A 270 -8.71 -10.22 2.84
CA LYS A 270 -9.49 -11.41 2.52
C LYS A 270 -8.92 -12.11 1.30
N ILE A 271 -8.63 -13.39 1.44
CA ILE A 271 -8.20 -14.30 0.36
C ILE A 271 -9.14 -15.52 0.29
N LYS A 272 -9.26 -16.18 -0.87
CA LYS A 272 -10.05 -17.42 -1.01
C LYS A 272 -9.24 -18.65 -0.65
#